data_AF-A0ABD5Y0A3-F1
#
_entry.id   AF-A0ABD5Y0A3-F1
#
_cell.length_a   1.000
_cell.length_b   1.000
_cell.length_c   1.000
_cell.angle_alpha   90.00
_cell.angle_beta   90.00
_cell.angle_gamma   90.00
#
_symmetry.space_group_name_H-M   'P 1'
#
loop_
_entity.id
_entity.type
_entity.pdbx_description
1 polymer ?
#
loop_
_entity_poly.entity_id
_entity_poly.type
_entity_poly.pdbx_seq_one_letter_code
_entity_poly.pdbx_strand_id
1 'polypeptide(L)'
;MGEHGVVGHVHGRFQPFHDGHRAYCEWAAGECDALVVGITNADPSHVRHEDSDPTRDDPRNNPFRYHERHRMVTAALDAADLGVPVRVLPFPINRPELWAHYAPTDAVHLLRVLEPWHEVKADRLREHGRTVRTVEAEREVSGTAIRASMVAADGRWRRDVPAPVAEVVDAIDGAARVRSLAE
;
A
#
# COMPACT_ATOMS: atom_id res chain seq x y z
N MET A 1 23.32 -20.16 7.44
CA MET A 1 22.40 -19.10 7.89
C MET A 1 23.24 -17.85 7.97
N GLY A 2 23.35 -17.14 6.85
CA GLY A 2 24.30 -16.04 6.69
C GLY A 2 23.85 -14.79 7.44
N GLU A 3 24.81 -13.94 7.77
CA GLU A 3 24.70 -12.66 8.50
C GLU A 3 23.85 -11.61 7.76
N HIS A 4 22.57 -11.87 7.56
CA HIS A 4 21.65 -10.95 6.91
C HIS A 4 20.46 -10.72 7.82
N GLY A 5 20.21 -9.45 8.15
CA GLY A 5 19.08 -9.04 8.99
C GLY A 5 17.73 -9.41 8.38
N VAL A 6 16.70 -9.38 9.20
CA VAL A 6 15.31 -9.67 8.83
C VAL A 6 14.84 -8.64 7.81
N VAL A 7 14.40 -9.09 6.64
CA VAL A 7 13.74 -8.22 5.65
C VAL A 7 12.23 -8.27 5.87
N GLY A 8 11.63 -7.14 6.22
CA GLY A 8 10.19 -6.97 6.30
C GLY A 8 9.59 -6.64 4.93
N HIS A 9 8.38 -7.12 4.66
CA HIS A 9 7.66 -6.80 3.43
C HIS A 9 6.20 -6.43 3.71
N VAL A 10 5.86 -5.16 3.49
CA VAL A 10 4.47 -4.65 3.50
C VAL A 10 4.03 -4.34 2.09
N HIS A 11 2.72 -4.34 1.83
CA HIS A 11 2.21 -3.99 0.51
C HIS A 11 0.76 -3.53 0.53
N GLY A 12 0.41 -2.70 -0.45
CA GLY A 12 -0.91 -2.10 -0.58
C GLY A 12 -1.15 -1.43 -1.94
N ARG A 13 -2.41 -1.09 -2.22
CA ARG A 13 -2.78 -0.33 -3.44
C ARG A 13 -2.34 1.12 -3.35
N PHE A 14 -2.41 1.71 -2.15
CA PHE A 14 -2.06 3.11 -1.86
C PHE A 14 -2.79 4.11 -2.78
N GLN A 15 -4.13 4.14 -2.71
CA GLN A 15 -5.00 4.99 -3.55
C GLN A 15 -5.79 6.04 -2.72
N PRO A 16 -5.15 7.08 -2.16
CA PRO A 16 -3.71 7.38 -2.13
C PRO A 16 -2.97 6.71 -0.96
N PHE A 17 -1.68 6.98 -0.79
CA PHE A 17 -0.98 6.74 0.48
C PHE A 17 -1.55 7.68 1.56
N HIS A 18 -1.67 7.23 2.80
CA HIS A 18 -2.38 7.98 3.86
C HIS A 18 -1.79 7.67 5.24
N ASP A 19 -2.20 8.38 6.29
CA ASP A 19 -1.57 8.26 7.61
C ASP A 19 -1.69 6.85 8.20
N GLY A 20 -2.80 6.14 7.97
CA GLY A 20 -2.92 4.74 8.34
C GLY A 20 -1.89 3.81 7.65
N HIS A 21 -1.42 4.16 6.44
CA HIS A 21 -0.35 3.43 5.75
C HIS A 21 1.03 3.82 6.28
N ARG A 22 1.23 5.09 6.67
CA ARG A 22 2.45 5.54 7.34
C ARG A 22 2.64 4.79 8.66
N ALA A 23 1.64 4.79 9.52
CA ALA A 23 1.66 4.03 10.79
C ALA A 23 1.89 2.53 10.59
N TYR A 24 1.34 1.96 9.51
CA TYR A 24 1.61 0.57 9.14
C TYR A 24 3.08 0.32 8.76
N CYS A 25 3.71 1.24 8.01
CA CYS A 25 5.12 1.13 7.66
C CYS A 25 6.03 1.38 8.88
N GLU A 26 5.68 2.32 9.76
CA GLU A 26 6.39 2.59 11.02
C GLU A 26 6.39 1.36 11.93
N TRP A 27 5.24 0.72 12.13
CA TRP A 27 5.16 -0.55 12.86
C TRP A 27 6.03 -1.64 12.21
N ALA A 28 5.92 -1.81 10.89
CA ALA A 28 6.66 -2.86 10.18
C ALA A 28 8.17 -2.64 10.22
N ALA A 29 8.63 -1.38 10.21
CA ALA A 29 10.05 -1.04 10.36
C ALA A 29 10.60 -1.44 11.72
N GLY A 30 9.79 -1.40 12.79
CA GLY A 30 10.18 -1.89 14.12
C GLY A 30 10.34 -3.41 14.23
N GLU A 31 9.88 -4.16 13.22
CA GLU A 31 9.87 -5.64 13.20
C GLU A 31 10.98 -6.23 12.30
N CYS A 32 11.81 -5.40 11.67
CA CYS A 32 12.78 -5.82 10.67
C CYS A 32 14.03 -4.92 10.63
N ASP A 33 15.07 -5.38 9.96
CA ASP A 33 16.32 -4.64 9.74
C ASP A 33 16.31 -3.84 8.42
N ALA A 34 15.42 -4.20 7.49
CA ALA A 34 15.17 -3.48 6.25
C ALA A 34 13.73 -3.72 5.77
N LEU A 35 13.09 -2.67 5.22
CA LEU A 35 11.69 -2.73 4.81
C LEU A 35 11.52 -2.62 3.29
N VAL A 36 10.80 -3.58 2.70
CA VAL A 36 10.30 -3.48 1.33
C VAL A 36 8.82 -3.09 1.37
N VAL A 37 8.47 -2.03 0.65
CA VAL A 37 7.10 -1.54 0.48
C VAL A 37 6.63 -1.81 -0.94
N GLY A 38 5.80 -2.84 -1.08
CA GLY A 38 5.24 -3.29 -2.35
C GLY A 38 3.97 -2.53 -2.76
N ILE A 39 4.03 -1.79 -3.86
CA ILE A 39 2.86 -1.15 -4.47
C ILE A 39 2.17 -2.18 -5.37
N THR A 40 0.98 -2.60 -4.97
CA THR A 40 0.20 -3.58 -5.74
C THR A 40 -0.50 -2.93 -6.93
N ASN A 41 -0.97 -3.76 -7.87
CA ASN A 41 -1.68 -3.31 -9.06
C ASN A 41 -0.90 -2.25 -9.84
N ALA A 42 0.36 -2.54 -10.20
CA ALA A 42 1.26 -1.57 -10.82
C ALA A 42 0.81 -1.13 -12.23
N ASP A 43 0.16 -2.02 -12.98
CA ASP A 43 -0.41 -1.70 -14.29
C ASP A 43 -1.70 -2.51 -14.53
N PRO A 44 -2.50 -2.13 -15.56
CA PRO A 44 -3.76 -2.79 -15.86
C PRO A 44 -3.66 -4.30 -16.13
N SER A 45 -2.52 -4.81 -16.61
CA SER A 45 -2.33 -6.26 -16.84
C SER A 45 -2.09 -7.04 -15.53
N HIS A 46 -1.73 -6.32 -14.46
CA HIS A 46 -1.61 -6.83 -13.10
C HIS A 46 -2.85 -6.57 -12.24
N VAL A 47 -3.82 -5.80 -12.75
CA VAL A 47 -5.17 -5.72 -12.21
C VAL A 47 -5.92 -6.98 -12.70
N ARG A 48 -6.06 -7.97 -11.82
CA ARG A 48 -6.87 -9.17 -12.08
C ARG A 48 -8.19 -9.01 -11.35
N HIS A 49 -9.28 -9.30 -12.06
CA HIS A 49 -10.59 -9.47 -11.47
C HIS A 49 -10.50 -10.48 -10.31
N GLU A 50 -10.95 -10.07 -9.13
CA GLU A 50 -11.08 -10.92 -7.95
C GLU A 50 -12.55 -11.00 -7.58
N ASP A 51 -13.11 -12.21 -7.55
CA ASP A 51 -14.52 -12.42 -7.20
C ASP A 51 -14.86 -11.95 -5.78
N SER A 52 -13.85 -11.87 -4.90
CA SER A 52 -13.96 -11.34 -3.54
C SER A 52 -14.04 -9.81 -3.44
N ASP A 53 -13.69 -9.06 -4.50
CA ASP A 53 -13.82 -7.59 -4.57
C ASP A 53 -14.18 -7.16 -6.01
N PRO A 54 -15.46 -7.28 -6.42
CA PRO A 54 -15.89 -7.02 -7.79
C PRO A 54 -15.77 -5.55 -8.22
N THR A 55 -15.55 -4.62 -7.28
CA THR A 55 -15.38 -3.19 -7.58
C THR A 55 -13.90 -2.78 -7.69
N ARG A 56 -12.99 -3.74 -7.53
CA ARG A 56 -11.54 -3.52 -7.45
C ARG A 56 -10.94 -2.90 -8.71
N ASP A 57 -11.58 -3.08 -9.86
CA ASP A 57 -11.10 -2.62 -11.16
C ASP A 57 -11.75 -1.29 -11.58
N ASP A 58 -12.67 -0.76 -10.75
CA ASP A 58 -13.32 0.51 -11.00
C ASP A 58 -12.28 1.66 -11.00
N PRO A 59 -12.21 2.48 -12.07
CA PRO A 59 -11.35 3.65 -12.12
C PRO A 59 -11.50 4.59 -10.91
N ARG A 60 -12.70 4.69 -10.33
CA ARG A 60 -12.99 5.49 -9.12
C ARG A 60 -12.26 4.97 -7.88
N ASN A 61 -11.94 3.68 -7.86
CA ASN A 61 -11.17 3.03 -6.80
C ASN A 61 -9.66 3.06 -7.06
N ASN A 62 -9.24 3.40 -8.28
CA ASN A 62 -7.84 3.44 -8.69
C ASN A 62 -7.47 4.72 -9.47
N PRO A 63 -7.72 5.92 -8.91
CA PRO A 63 -7.52 7.19 -9.63
C PRO A 63 -6.04 7.54 -9.89
N PHE A 64 -5.11 6.97 -9.11
CA PHE A 64 -3.68 7.24 -9.21
C PHE A 64 -2.94 6.09 -9.89
N ARG A 65 -2.09 6.45 -10.85
CA ARG A 65 -1.20 5.55 -11.59
C ARG A 65 -0.07 5.07 -10.69
N TYR A 66 0.62 4.00 -11.08
CA TYR A 66 1.72 3.45 -10.28
C TYR A 66 2.82 4.47 -9.98
N HIS A 67 3.30 5.21 -10.98
CA HIS A 67 4.37 6.19 -10.75
C HIS A 67 3.94 7.34 -9.84
N GLU A 68 2.66 7.74 -9.86
CA GLU A 68 2.11 8.76 -8.96
C GLU A 68 2.08 8.24 -7.53
N ARG A 69 1.59 7.00 -7.34
CA ARG A 69 1.60 6.33 -6.04
C ARG A 69 3.01 6.09 -5.51
N HIS A 70 3.94 5.70 -6.38
CA HIS A 70 5.34 5.57 -6.04
C HIS A 70 5.90 6.89 -5.52
N ARG A 71 5.66 8.01 -6.22
CA ARG A 71 6.06 9.34 -5.74
C ARG A 71 5.45 9.66 -4.36
N MET A 72 4.17 9.38 -4.15
CA MET A 72 3.50 9.59 -2.86
C MET A 72 4.13 8.76 -1.73
N VAL A 73 4.33 7.46 -1.97
CA VAL A 73 4.90 6.53 -0.98
C VAL A 73 6.33 6.93 -0.65
N THR A 74 7.20 7.13 -1.65
CA THR A 74 8.59 7.54 -1.44
C THR A 74 8.68 8.85 -0.66
N ALA A 75 7.95 9.89 -1.09
CA ALA A 75 7.99 11.18 -0.41
C ALA A 75 7.50 11.10 1.05
N ALA A 76 6.48 10.28 1.32
CA ALA A 76 6.00 10.07 2.68
C ALA A 76 7.00 9.32 3.57
N LEU A 77 7.63 8.28 3.05
CA LEU A 77 8.55 7.43 3.82
C LEU A 77 9.91 8.10 4.02
N ASP A 78 10.39 8.87 3.03
CA ASP A 78 11.60 9.70 3.18
C ASP A 78 11.42 10.75 4.29
N ALA A 79 10.22 11.34 4.41
CA ALA A 79 9.91 12.32 5.44
C ALA A 79 9.68 11.69 6.83
N ALA A 80 9.30 10.41 6.90
CA ALA A 80 9.00 9.72 8.16
C ALA A 80 10.24 9.20 8.90
N ASP A 81 11.37 9.04 8.19
CA ASP A 81 12.64 8.50 8.73
C ASP A 81 12.45 7.24 9.60
N LEU A 82 12.15 6.11 8.95
CA LEU A 82 11.79 4.87 9.64
C LEU A 82 12.94 4.19 10.40
N GLY A 83 14.16 4.75 10.41
CA GLY A 83 15.32 4.18 11.10
C GLY A 83 15.89 2.90 10.50
N VAL A 84 15.31 2.40 9.41
CA VAL A 84 15.77 1.24 8.63
C VAL A 84 15.81 1.57 7.14
N PRO A 85 16.67 0.91 6.33
CA PRO A 85 16.63 1.09 4.89
C PRO A 85 15.27 0.69 4.30
N VAL A 86 14.67 1.57 3.50
CA VAL A 86 13.38 1.34 2.86
C VAL A 86 13.53 1.23 1.34
N ARG A 87 12.84 0.27 0.71
CA ARG A 87 12.75 0.13 -0.74
C ARG A 87 11.30 0.10 -1.19
N VAL A 88 10.92 0.99 -2.10
CA VAL A 88 9.58 1.02 -2.69
C VAL A 88 9.63 0.37 -4.06
N LEU A 89 8.85 -0.69 -4.27
CA LEU A 89 8.89 -1.51 -5.48
C LEU A 89 7.47 -1.87 -5.94
N PRO A 90 7.24 -2.27 -7.21
CA PRO A 90 6.00 -2.95 -7.57
C PRO A 90 5.87 -4.26 -6.78
N PHE A 91 4.66 -4.70 -6.50
CA PHE A 91 4.44 -6.05 -5.96
C PHE A 91 3.20 -6.70 -6.56
N PRO A 92 3.35 -7.70 -7.46
CA PRO A 92 2.23 -8.38 -8.09
C PRO A 92 1.64 -9.43 -7.13
N ILE A 93 0.93 -8.98 -6.08
CA ILE A 93 0.31 -9.85 -5.07
C ILE A 93 -0.55 -10.98 -5.69
N ASN A 94 -1.10 -10.76 -6.89
CA ASN A 94 -1.94 -11.75 -7.56
C ASN A 94 -1.20 -12.75 -8.46
N ARG A 95 0.14 -12.68 -8.49
CA ARG A 95 1.03 -13.54 -9.28
C ARG A 95 2.11 -14.16 -8.38
N PRO A 96 1.80 -15.21 -7.60
CA PRO A 96 2.75 -15.83 -6.69
C PRO A 96 4.06 -16.28 -7.35
N GLU A 97 3.97 -16.69 -8.61
CA GLU A 97 5.10 -17.07 -9.45
C GLU A 97 6.12 -15.94 -9.65
N LEU A 98 5.74 -14.67 -9.43
CA LEU A 98 6.61 -13.51 -9.59
C LEU A 98 7.23 -12.99 -8.28
N TRP A 99 6.72 -13.38 -7.10
CA TRP A 99 7.07 -12.73 -5.84
C TRP A 99 8.57 -12.74 -5.51
N ALA A 100 9.29 -13.81 -5.86
CA ALA A 100 10.73 -13.93 -5.63
C ALA A 100 11.59 -12.90 -6.40
N HIS A 101 11.02 -12.27 -7.44
CA HIS A 101 11.69 -11.19 -8.18
C HIS A 101 11.57 -9.82 -7.49
N TYR A 102 10.64 -9.68 -6.54
CA TYR A 102 10.32 -8.39 -5.89
C TYR A 102 10.67 -8.37 -4.40
N ALA A 103 10.75 -9.52 -3.75
CA ALA A 103 11.16 -9.66 -2.36
C ALA A 103 11.95 -10.97 -2.15
N PRO A 104 12.93 -10.98 -1.24
CA PRO A 104 13.61 -12.20 -0.82
C PRO A 104 12.61 -13.29 -0.41
N THR A 105 12.96 -14.56 -0.67
CA THR A 105 12.07 -15.69 -0.35
C THR A 105 11.83 -15.85 1.15
N ASP A 106 12.81 -15.44 1.95
CA ASP A 106 12.81 -15.44 3.42
C ASP A 106 12.33 -14.11 4.02
N ALA A 107 11.85 -13.16 3.20
CA ALA A 107 11.25 -11.94 3.72
C ALA A 107 9.99 -12.24 4.54
N VAL A 108 9.82 -11.53 5.66
CA VAL A 108 8.66 -11.63 6.53
C VAL A 108 7.56 -10.71 6.02
N HIS A 109 6.47 -11.27 5.52
CA HIS A 109 5.30 -10.51 5.13
C HIS A 109 4.56 -10.05 6.38
N LEU A 110 4.67 -8.76 6.68
CA LEU A 110 4.07 -8.11 7.84
C LEU A 110 2.70 -7.59 7.41
N LEU A 111 1.61 -8.04 8.04
CA LEU A 111 0.24 -7.70 7.64
C LEU A 111 -0.58 -7.20 8.84
N ARG A 112 -1.29 -6.09 8.64
CA ARG A 112 -2.37 -5.67 9.55
C ARG A 112 -3.67 -6.37 9.18
N VAL A 113 -4.23 -7.13 10.11
CA VAL A 113 -5.54 -7.77 9.97
C VAL A 113 -6.57 -6.80 10.50
N LEU A 114 -7.23 -6.08 9.58
CA LEU A 114 -8.29 -5.12 9.92
C LEU A 114 -9.67 -5.77 9.95
N GLU A 115 -9.83 -6.89 9.24
CA GLU A 115 -11.10 -7.60 9.02
C GLU A 115 -10.80 -9.09 8.82
N PRO A 116 -11.71 -10.02 9.17
CA PRO A 116 -11.45 -11.46 9.10
C PRO A 116 -11.04 -11.97 7.71
N TRP A 117 -11.51 -11.36 6.63
CA TRP A 117 -11.14 -11.76 5.27
C TRP A 117 -9.70 -11.41 4.90
N HIS A 118 -9.01 -10.53 5.64
CA HIS A 118 -7.57 -10.30 5.45
C HIS A 118 -6.74 -11.55 5.77
N GLU A 119 -7.29 -12.52 6.52
CA GLU A 119 -6.66 -13.83 6.72
C GLU A 119 -6.54 -14.63 5.42
N VAL A 120 -7.50 -14.51 4.48
CA VAL A 120 -7.42 -15.19 3.17
C VAL A 120 -6.14 -14.83 2.43
N LYS A 121 -5.70 -13.56 2.56
CA LYS A 121 -4.47 -13.08 1.94
C LYS A 121 -3.22 -13.58 2.66
N ALA A 122 -3.28 -13.65 4.00
CA ALA A 122 -2.21 -14.23 4.80
C ALA A 122 -2.05 -15.73 4.50
N ASP A 123 -3.16 -16.44 4.38
CA ASP A 123 -3.20 -17.87 4.04
C ASP A 123 -2.64 -18.12 2.65
N ARG A 124 -3.04 -17.33 1.64
CA ARG A 124 -2.45 -17.43 0.30
C ARG A 124 -0.93 -17.26 0.31
N LEU A 125 -0.39 -16.34 1.12
CA LEU A 125 1.06 -16.16 1.25
C LEU A 125 1.72 -17.38 1.90
N ARG A 126 1.12 -17.89 3.00
CA ARG A 126 1.59 -19.09 3.71
C ARG A 126 1.58 -20.33 2.81
N GLU A 127 0.51 -20.55 2.05
CA GLU A 127 0.35 -21.65 1.09
C GLU A 127 1.43 -21.65 0.00
N HIS A 128 1.95 -20.46 -0.35
CA HIS A 128 3.04 -20.29 -1.31
C HIS A 128 4.42 -20.18 -0.63
N GLY A 129 4.55 -20.72 0.59
CA GLY A 129 5.81 -20.87 1.30
C GLY A 129 6.40 -19.57 1.85
N ARG A 130 5.60 -18.51 2.00
CA ARG A 130 6.06 -17.23 2.57
C ARG A 130 5.86 -17.19 4.08
N THR A 131 6.82 -16.58 4.78
CA THR A 131 6.68 -16.27 6.21
C THR A 131 5.76 -15.07 6.37
N VAL A 132 4.70 -15.23 7.17
CA VAL A 132 3.70 -14.17 7.41
C VAL A 132 3.57 -13.91 8.92
N ARG A 133 3.61 -12.64 9.31
CA ARG A 133 3.26 -12.17 10.65
C ARG A 133 2.08 -11.22 10.55
N THR A 134 1.05 -11.48 11.35
CA THR A 134 -0.16 -10.66 11.41
C THR A 134 -0.22 -9.91 12.74
N VAL A 135 -0.80 -8.71 12.69
CA VAL A 135 -1.17 -7.94 13.89
C VAL A 135 -2.60 -7.45 13.73
N GLU A 136 -3.39 -7.55 14.80
CA GLU A 136 -4.73 -6.97 14.84
C GLU A 136 -4.63 -5.44 14.80
N ALA A 137 -5.58 -4.82 14.11
CA ALA A 137 -5.50 -3.41 13.80
C ALA A 137 -6.90 -2.81 13.62
N GLU A 138 -7.07 -1.58 14.06
CA GLU A 138 -8.28 -0.81 13.78
C GLU A 138 -8.07 0.13 12.59
N ARG A 139 -9.15 0.34 11.82
CA ARG A 139 -9.14 1.19 10.63
C ARG A 139 -9.49 2.63 11.02
N GLU A 140 -8.45 3.45 11.18
CA GLU A 140 -8.61 4.86 11.50
C GLU A 140 -8.84 5.72 10.24
N VAL A 141 -8.13 5.40 9.17
CA VAL A 141 -8.16 6.14 7.89
C VAL A 141 -8.37 5.17 6.75
N SER A 142 -9.19 5.55 5.76
CA SER A 142 -9.38 4.78 4.54
C SER A 142 -9.24 5.63 3.28
N GLY A 143 -8.61 5.04 2.25
CA GLY A 143 -8.55 5.66 0.93
C GLY A 143 -9.93 5.99 0.35
N THR A 144 -10.97 5.20 0.66
CA THR A 144 -12.34 5.48 0.22
C THR A 144 -12.88 6.77 0.83
N ALA A 145 -12.72 6.98 2.14
CA ALA A 145 -13.13 8.22 2.80
C ALA A 145 -12.35 9.44 2.27
N ILE A 146 -11.04 9.27 2.06
CA ILE A 146 -10.18 10.31 1.45
C ILE A 146 -10.69 10.69 0.05
N ARG A 147 -10.94 9.71 -0.83
CA ARG A 147 -11.46 9.97 -2.18
C ARG A 147 -12.84 10.62 -2.12
N ALA A 148 -13.71 10.21 -1.20
CA ALA A 148 -15.01 10.85 -1.00
C ALA A 148 -14.89 12.33 -0.59
N SER A 149 -13.94 12.67 0.30
CA SER A 149 -13.65 14.08 0.64
C SER A 149 -13.08 14.86 -0.55
N MET A 150 -12.24 14.25 -1.39
CA MET A 150 -11.78 14.88 -2.64
C MET A 150 -12.94 15.17 -3.60
N VAL A 151 -13.92 14.25 -3.69
CA VAL A 151 -15.15 14.43 -4.47
C VAL A 151 -15.99 15.58 -3.93
N ALA A 152 -16.19 15.63 -2.62
CA ALA A 152 -16.97 16.67 -1.94
C ALA A 152 -16.33 18.07 -1.97
N ALA A 153 -15.07 18.18 -2.43
CA ALA A 153 -14.30 19.43 -2.50
C ALA A 153 -14.21 20.20 -1.17
N ASP A 154 -14.29 19.49 -0.04
CA ASP A 154 -14.29 20.07 1.31
C ASP A 154 -12.87 20.23 1.91
N GLY A 155 -11.85 19.75 1.21
CA GLY A 155 -10.44 19.84 1.60
C GLY A 155 -10.03 18.99 2.81
N ARG A 156 -10.95 18.23 3.43
CA ARG A 156 -10.68 17.47 4.66
C ARG A 156 -9.65 16.36 4.47
N TRP A 157 -9.60 15.78 3.27
CA TRP A 157 -8.68 14.69 2.91
C TRP A 157 -7.20 14.99 3.20
N ARG A 158 -6.81 16.28 3.21
CA ARG A 158 -5.42 16.69 3.52
C ARG A 158 -5.00 16.38 4.95
N ARG A 159 -5.95 16.20 5.86
CA ARG A 159 -5.69 15.87 7.27
C ARG A 159 -5.40 14.40 7.50
N ASP A 160 -5.75 13.56 6.52
CA ASP A 160 -5.66 12.10 6.61
C ASP A 160 -4.45 11.55 5.82
N VAL A 161 -3.63 12.43 5.25
CA VAL A 161 -2.43 12.06 4.49
C VAL A 161 -1.21 12.85 4.96
N PRO A 162 0.00 12.27 4.87
CA PRO A 162 1.23 13.01 5.10
C PRO A 162 1.34 14.23 4.18
N ALA A 163 1.90 15.34 4.67
CA ALA A 163 2.05 16.56 3.88
C ALA A 163 2.74 16.35 2.51
N PRO A 164 3.82 15.54 2.39
CA PRO A 164 4.42 15.26 1.08
C PRO A 164 3.48 14.55 0.10
N VAL A 165 2.53 13.75 0.60
CA VAL A 165 1.50 13.13 -0.24
C VAL A 165 0.53 14.19 -0.77
N ALA A 166 0.09 15.11 0.09
CA ALA A 166 -0.79 16.20 -0.33
C ALA A 166 -0.14 17.06 -1.42
N GLU A 167 1.15 17.37 -1.29
CA GLU A 167 1.93 18.09 -2.29
C GLU A 167 1.99 17.33 -3.62
N VAL A 168 2.23 16.02 -3.60
CA VAL A 168 2.24 15.20 -4.82
C VAL A 168 0.85 15.17 -5.46
N VAL A 169 -0.22 15.03 -4.67
CA VAL A 169 -1.61 15.04 -5.18
C VAL A 169 -1.94 16.38 -5.84
N ASP A 170 -1.54 17.49 -5.24
CA ASP A 170 -1.78 18.83 -5.79
C ASP A 170 -0.96 19.04 -7.08
N ALA A 171 0.29 18.58 -7.12
CA ALA A 171 1.17 18.70 -8.29
C ALA A 171 0.70 17.90 -9.53
N ILE A 172 -0.23 16.96 -9.37
CA ILE A 172 -0.78 16.13 -10.47
C ILE A 172 -2.26 16.39 -10.73
N ASP A 173 -2.83 17.45 -10.15
CA ASP A 173 -4.27 17.75 -10.16
C ASP A 173 -5.14 16.56 -9.72
N GLY A 174 -4.63 15.78 -8.76
CA GLY A 174 -5.16 14.48 -8.41
C GLY A 174 -6.59 14.55 -7.87
N ALA A 175 -6.89 15.53 -7.02
CA ALA A 175 -8.24 15.72 -6.49
C ALA A 175 -9.25 16.11 -7.59
N ALA A 176 -8.83 16.86 -8.61
CA ALA A 176 -9.68 17.18 -9.76
C ALA A 176 -9.97 15.94 -10.60
N ARG A 177 -8.97 15.09 -10.84
CA ARG A 177 -9.15 13.80 -11.51
C ARG A 177 -10.11 12.90 -10.76
N VAL A 178 -9.98 12.80 -9.44
CA VAL A 178 -10.89 12.01 -8.59
C VAL A 178 -12.33 12.48 -8.72
N ARG A 179 -12.58 13.80 -8.75
CA ARG A 179 -13.92 14.38 -9.00
C ARG A 179 -14.47 13.98 -10.36
N SER A 180 -13.70 14.17 -11.42
CA SER A 180 -14.12 13.86 -12.79
C SER A 180 -14.45 12.36 -13.00
N LEU A 181 -13.85 11.46 -12.24
CA LEU A 181 -14.17 10.02 -12.30
C LEU A 181 -15.46 9.66 -11.56
N ALA A 182 -15.95 10.53 -10.66
CA ALA A 182 -17.16 10.30 -9.87
C ALA A 182 -18.44 10.86 -10.52
N GLU A 183 -18.28 11.68 -11.57
CA GLU A 183 -19.35 12.17 -12.46
C GLU A 183 -19.77 11.10 -13.47
#